data_AF-A0A1M7Q1V8-F1
#
_entry.id   AF-A0A1M7Q1V8-F1
#
_cell.length_a   1.000
_cell.length_b   1.000
_cell.length_c   1.000
_cell.angle_alpha   90.00
_cell.angle_beta   90.00
_cell.angle_gamma   90.00
#
_symmetry.space_group_name_H-M   'P 1'
#
loop_
_entity.id
_entity.type
_entity.pdbx_description
1 polymer ?
#
loop_
_entity_poly.entity_id
_entity_poly.type
_entity_poly.pdbx_seq_one_letter_code
_entity_poly.pdbx_strand_id
1 'polypeptide(L)'
;MYKIPFVKKLITYVIAGLVIGESTFRFCATYLRTWLPIRQLSIIPLLLVIAAIIYVFIWQARKTNKPTTLAFWQGLIRYGVAFDLAEFGWSKICHQQLVMPLYQLDLPYRSLTPPQLFWTFYSHSYLFGCIIGGLQIVGAMLLLFHRTRLVGVFVLLPILANILLMDIFYQIGDSVVVHASIMMSGVLYFLFIEFDRLKEFFFVAKSNLPVMHLPKLLKMAIRLSIIYIPLLFIAMHDGPNKYPQLTGKYKVRHLRVDQQDLDRVNCADSALTIVYFDIRNSCVFEFNAQQRRWYGKYTKDNDHLKISWYTPGDKPVFNGIIIPADAGRLMLRGSLGTDSMSIILQKMDPGS
;
A
#
# COMPACT_ATOMS: atom_id res chain seq x y z
N MET A 1 25.92 -32.31 28.09
CA MET A 1 26.05 -31.17 27.15
C MET A 1 24.94 -31.24 26.12
N TYR A 2 24.04 -30.25 26.08
CA TYR A 2 22.94 -30.19 25.10
C TYR A 2 23.50 -30.14 23.67
N LYS A 3 23.22 -31.15 22.83
CA LYS A 3 23.65 -31.18 21.43
C LYS A 3 22.81 -30.20 20.62
N ILE A 4 23.46 -29.25 19.93
CA ILE A 4 22.76 -28.33 19.04
C ILE A 4 22.31 -29.12 17.80
N PRO A 5 21.00 -29.15 17.47
CA PRO A 5 20.50 -29.93 16.34
C PRO A 5 21.05 -29.38 15.02
N PHE A 6 21.37 -30.27 14.07
CA PHE A 6 21.95 -29.90 12.77
C PHE A 6 21.10 -28.87 12.02
N VAL A 7 19.78 -29.01 12.04
CA VAL A 7 18.85 -28.08 11.39
C VAL A 7 19.04 -26.65 11.92
N LYS A 8 19.20 -26.47 13.23
CA LYS A 8 19.45 -25.14 13.84
C LYS A 8 20.77 -24.55 13.38
N LYS A 9 21.80 -25.39 13.21
CA LYS A 9 23.09 -24.98 12.65
C LYS A 9 22.89 -24.53 11.21
N LEU A 10 22.32 -25.38 10.35
CA LEU A 10 22.11 -25.09 8.94
C LEU A 10 21.36 -23.77 8.73
N ILE A 11 20.21 -23.59 9.37
CA ILE A 11 19.38 -22.37 9.25
C ILE A 11 20.18 -21.13 9.66
N THR A 12 20.89 -21.17 10.79
CA THR A 12 21.64 -20.01 11.30
C THR A 12 22.71 -19.56 10.31
N TYR A 13 23.43 -20.50 9.71
CA TYR A 13 24.54 -20.18 8.82
C TYR A 13 24.06 -19.74 7.44
N VAL A 14 23.02 -20.37 6.91
CA VAL A 14 22.40 -19.95 5.65
C VAL A 14 21.88 -18.52 5.78
N ILE A 15 21.13 -18.21 6.84
CA ILE A 15 20.61 -16.85 7.06
C ILE A 15 21.76 -15.86 7.28
N ALA A 16 22.80 -16.22 8.04
CA ALA A 16 23.96 -15.34 8.23
C ALA A 16 24.70 -15.06 6.92
N GLY A 17 24.92 -16.09 6.09
CA GLY A 17 25.53 -15.95 4.77
C GLY A 17 24.69 -15.07 3.85
N LEU A 18 23.37 -15.27 3.83
CA LEU A 18 22.45 -14.46 3.02
C LEU A 18 22.43 -13.00 3.47
N VAL A 19 22.26 -12.74 4.77
CA VAL A 19 22.20 -11.37 5.32
C VAL A 19 23.50 -10.62 5.08
N ILE A 20 24.65 -11.21 5.42
CA ILE A 20 25.94 -10.54 5.22
C ILE A 20 26.29 -10.43 3.75
N GLY A 21 26.02 -11.47 2.96
CA GLY A 21 26.22 -11.42 1.52
C GLY A 21 25.43 -10.26 0.91
N GLU A 22 24.14 -10.17 1.19
CA GLU A 22 23.27 -9.14 0.66
C GLU A 22 23.68 -7.73 1.10
N SER A 23 23.94 -7.51 2.39
CA SER A 23 24.39 -6.19 2.87
C SER A 23 25.75 -5.80 2.28
N THR A 24 26.67 -6.76 2.10
CA THR A 24 27.96 -6.51 1.44
C THR A 24 27.76 -6.16 -0.03
N PHE A 25 26.94 -6.94 -0.74
CA PHE A 25 26.64 -6.70 -2.15
C PHE A 25 26.07 -5.31 -2.36
N ARG A 26 25.09 -4.93 -1.55
CA ARG A 26 24.43 -3.63 -1.64
C ARG A 26 25.40 -2.50 -1.35
N PHE A 27 26.15 -2.58 -0.25
CA PHE A 27 27.18 -1.58 0.06
C PHE A 27 28.18 -1.42 -1.10
N CYS A 28 28.70 -2.53 -1.62
CA CYS A 28 29.59 -2.50 -2.78
C CYS A 28 28.91 -1.95 -4.04
N ALA A 29 27.66 -2.33 -4.33
CA ALA A 29 26.92 -1.85 -5.49
C ALA A 29 26.59 -0.35 -5.41
N THR A 30 26.44 0.20 -4.21
CA THR A 30 26.21 1.63 -4.00
C THR A 30 27.51 2.43 -4.14
N TYR A 31 28.58 2.02 -3.45
CA TYR A 31 29.80 2.84 -3.33
C TYR A 31 30.93 2.48 -4.30
N LEU A 32 30.99 1.24 -4.80
CA LEU A 32 32.07 0.75 -5.66
C LEU A 32 31.65 0.56 -7.12
N ARG A 33 30.38 0.81 -7.48
CA ARG A 33 29.87 0.62 -8.85
C ARG A 33 30.51 1.55 -9.89
N THR A 34 31.08 2.67 -9.48
CA THR A 34 31.86 3.55 -10.37
C THR A 34 33.18 2.93 -10.79
N TRP A 35 33.72 2.00 -10.01
CA TRP A 35 35.02 1.36 -10.23
C TRP A 35 34.88 -0.06 -10.79
N LEU A 36 33.85 -0.80 -10.38
CA LEU A 36 33.65 -2.20 -10.73
C LEU A 36 32.25 -2.45 -11.31
N PRO A 37 32.13 -3.26 -12.38
CA PRO A 37 30.84 -3.62 -12.94
C PRO A 37 30.03 -4.52 -11.97
N ILE A 38 28.70 -4.35 -11.98
CA ILE A 38 27.77 -5.07 -11.08
C ILE A 38 27.98 -6.59 -11.11
N ARG A 39 28.25 -7.17 -12.28
CA ARG A 39 28.50 -8.61 -12.44
C ARG A 39 29.67 -9.12 -11.60
N GLN A 40 30.72 -8.32 -11.43
CA GLN A 40 31.87 -8.70 -10.61
C GLN A 40 31.55 -8.54 -9.12
N LEU A 41 30.83 -7.47 -8.76
CA LEU A 41 30.40 -7.24 -7.39
C LEU A 41 29.46 -8.33 -6.87
N SER A 42 28.64 -8.94 -7.74
CA SER A 42 27.75 -10.05 -7.37
C SER A 42 28.46 -11.38 -7.08
N ILE A 43 29.75 -11.52 -7.38
CA ILE A 43 30.51 -12.75 -7.08
C ILE A 43 30.81 -12.85 -5.57
N ILE A 44 31.12 -11.72 -4.93
CA ILE A 44 31.46 -11.63 -3.51
C ILE A 44 30.36 -12.21 -2.60
N PRO A 45 29.07 -11.78 -2.70
CA PRO A 45 28.00 -12.34 -1.87
C PRO A 45 27.79 -13.84 -2.12
N LEU A 46 27.90 -14.29 -3.37
CA LEU A 46 27.74 -15.70 -3.72
C LEU A 46 28.82 -16.54 -3.03
N LEU A 47 30.08 -16.09 -3.05
CA LEU A 47 31.18 -16.75 -2.34
C LEU A 47 30.96 -16.78 -0.83
N LEU A 48 30.41 -15.71 -0.24
CA LEU A 48 30.10 -15.66 1.20
C LEU A 48 29.01 -16.68 1.59
N VAL A 49 27.95 -16.80 0.78
CA VAL A 49 26.89 -17.79 0.99
C VAL A 49 27.45 -19.21 0.85
N ILE A 50 28.25 -19.47 -0.20
CA ILE A 50 28.90 -20.77 -0.41
C ILE A 50 29.84 -21.10 0.76
N ALA A 51 30.66 -20.14 1.20
CA ALA A 51 31.55 -20.33 2.34
C ALA A 51 30.79 -20.62 3.64
N ALA A 52 29.65 -19.96 3.87
CA ALA A 52 28.79 -20.23 5.02
C ALA A 52 28.23 -21.67 4.98
N ILE A 53 27.80 -22.15 3.80
CA ILE A 53 27.32 -23.53 3.61
C ILE A 53 28.44 -24.54 3.84
N ILE A 54 29.61 -24.34 3.22
CA ILE A 54 30.78 -25.22 3.39
C ILE A 54 31.17 -25.31 4.87
N TYR A 55 31.16 -24.18 5.58
CA TYR A 55 31.49 -24.15 7.00
C TYR A 55 30.53 -24.99 7.86
N VAL A 56 29.22 -25.04 7.53
CA VAL A 56 28.26 -25.91 8.23
C VAL A 56 28.70 -27.37 8.17
N PHE A 57 29.12 -27.85 7.00
CA PHE A 57 29.58 -29.22 6.80
C PHE A 57 30.90 -29.48 7.53
N ILE A 58 31.85 -28.55 7.48
CA ILE A 58 33.11 -28.65 8.24
C ILE A 58 32.82 -28.72 9.74
N TRP A 59 31.91 -27.90 10.25
CA TRP A 59 31.57 -27.87 11.66
C TRP A 59 30.86 -29.16 12.11
N GLN A 60 30.00 -29.72 11.26
CA GLN A 60 29.36 -31.01 11.49
C GLN A 60 30.39 -32.15 11.52
N ALA A 61 31.33 -32.17 10.57
CA ALA A 61 32.40 -33.17 10.50
C ALA A 61 33.33 -33.12 11.72
N ARG A 62 33.64 -31.93 12.23
CA ARG A 62 34.50 -31.73 13.41
C ARG A 62 33.88 -32.21 14.73
N LYS A 63 32.60 -32.62 14.76
CA LYS A 63 31.84 -33.05 15.95
C LYS A 63 31.94 -32.09 17.17
N THR A 64 32.34 -30.84 16.94
CA THR A 64 32.47 -29.83 18.00
C THR A 64 31.12 -29.15 18.22
N ASN A 65 30.76 -28.92 19.49
CA ASN A 65 29.46 -28.36 19.85
C ASN A 65 29.61 -27.16 20.78
N LYS A 66 30.43 -26.19 20.35
CA LYS A 66 30.69 -24.96 21.10
C LYS A 66 29.51 -23.98 20.92
N PRO A 67 28.78 -23.61 21.99
CA PRO A 67 27.67 -22.67 21.90
C PRO A 67 28.11 -21.26 21.52
N THR A 68 29.37 -20.89 21.83
CA THR A 68 29.97 -19.62 21.46
C THR A 68 30.06 -19.41 19.94
N THR A 69 30.31 -20.48 19.17
CA THR A 69 30.32 -20.41 17.71
C THR A 69 28.94 -20.07 17.18
N LEU A 70 27.88 -20.70 17.70
CA LEU A 70 26.50 -20.37 17.29
C LEU A 70 26.15 -18.92 17.65
N ALA A 71 26.53 -18.46 18.85
CA ALA A 71 26.29 -17.09 19.30
C ALA A 71 26.99 -16.05 18.40
N PHE A 72 28.18 -16.36 17.88
CA PHE A 72 28.89 -15.52 16.91
C PHE A 72 28.08 -15.34 15.62
N TRP A 73 27.62 -16.43 15.00
CA TRP A 73 26.81 -16.36 13.78
C TRP A 73 25.47 -15.65 14.00
N GLN A 74 24.85 -15.84 15.16
CA GLN A 74 23.67 -15.07 15.56
C GLN A 74 23.98 -13.59 15.75
N GLY A 75 25.16 -13.24 16.27
CA GLY A 75 25.64 -11.87 16.33
C GLY A 75 25.79 -11.26 14.93
N LEU A 76 26.32 -12.04 13.99
CA LEU A 76 26.53 -11.63 12.61
C LEU A 76 25.21 -11.32 11.89
N ILE A 77 24.18 -12.18 12.03
CA ILE A 77 22.83 -11.90 11.51
C ILE A 77 22.27 -10.60 12.11
N ARG A 78 22.34 -10.43 13.45
CA ARG A 78 21.84 -9.22 14.11
C ARG A 78 22.50 -7.97 13.58
N TYR A 79 23.82 -8.00 13.49
CA TYR A 79 24.59 -6.86 13.04
C TYR A 79 24.29 -6.54 11.58
N GLY A 80 24.26 -7.54 10.70
CA GLY A 80 23.93 -7.33 9.29
C GLY A 80 22.54 -6.72 9.09
N VAL A 81 21.50 -7.30 9.70
CA VAL A 81 20.13 -6.75 9.64
C VAL A 81 20.07 -5.34 10.23
N ALA A 82 20.68 -5.10 11.38
CA ALA A 82 20.66 -3.79 12.02
C ALA A 82 21.39 -2.73 11.19
N PHE A 83 22.56 -3.06 10.65
CA PHE A 83 23.34 -2.17 9.82
C PHE A 83 22.58 -1.76 8.57
N ASP A 84 22.03 -2.74 7.85
CA ASP A 84 21.31 -2.51 6.60
C ASP A 84 20.05 -1.65 6.81
N LEU A 85 19.23 -2.00 7.80
CA LEU A 85 18.03 -1.25 8.10
C LEU A 85 18.32 0.16 8.64
N ALA A 86 19.43 0.34 9.35
CA ALA A 86 19.88 1.67 9.76
C ALA A 86 20.33 2.50 8.55
N GLU A 87 21.04 1.92 7.58
CA GLU A 87 21.38 2.60 6.32
C GLU A 87 20.12 3.01 5.54
N PHE A 88 19.13 2.12 5.45
CA PHE A 88 17.83 2.43 4.82
C PHE A 88 17.02 3.47 5.57
N GLY A 89 17.10 3.47 6.90
CA GLY A 89 16.45 4.50 7.70
C GLY A 89 17.12 5.86 7.52
N TRP A 90 18.45 5.91 7.51
CA TRP A 90 19.20 7.14 7.28
C TRP A 90 19.01 7.68 5.88
N SER A 91 19.00 6.85 4.84
CA SER A 91 18.75 7.32 3.48
C SER A 91 17.36 7.95 3.31
N LYS A 92 16.34 7.51 4.06
CA LYS A 92 15.02 8.17 4.09
C LYS A 92 15.08 9.54 4.78
N ILE A 93 15.76 9.61 5.93
CA ILE A 93 15.92 10.86 6.67
C ILE A 93 16.76 11.87 5.88
N CYS A 94 17.83 11.43 5.21
CA CYS A 94 18.69 12.27 4.39
C CYS A 94 18.10 12.58 3.00
N HIS A 95 16.82 12.25 2.76
CA HIS A 95 16.12 12.51 1.50
C HIS A 95 16.80 11.89 0.26
N GLN A 96 17.51 10.77 0.44
CA GLN A 96 18.10 9.98 -0.64
C GLN A 96 17.14 8.90 -1.16
N GLN A 97 16.09 8.59 -0.39
CA GLN A 97 14.99 7.71 -0.77
C GLN A 97 13.66 8.44 -0.70
N LEU A 98 12.64 7.85 -1.33
CA LEU A 98 11.28 8.38 -1.38
C LEU A 98 11.21 9.73 -2.11
N VAL A 99 11.97 9.86 -3.19
CA VAL A 99 12.03 11.07 -4.02
C VAL A 99 11.54 10.75 -5.43
N MET A 100 10.74 11.64 -6.00
CA MET A 100 10.22 11.55 -7.36
C MET A 100 10.93 12.57 -8.25
N PRO A 101 11.46 12.18 -9.43
CA PRO A 101 12.04 13.14 -10.37
C PRO A 101 10.99 14.16 -10.85
N LEU A 102 11.38 15.43 -10.99
CA LEU A 102 10.47 16.53 -11.33
C LEU A 102 9.67 16.27 -12.61
N TYR A 103 10.31 15.74 -13.66
CA TYR A 103 9.63 15.46 -14.94
C TYR A 103 8.50 14.42 -14.81
N GLN A 104 8.55 13.55 -13.79
CA GLN A 104 7.49 12.57 -13.57
C GLN A 104 6.30 13.17 -12.82
N LEU A 105 6.50 14.30 -12.11
CA LEU A 105 5.41 15.06 -11.47
C LEU A 105 4.56 15.82 -12.50
N ASP A 106 5.12 16.13 -13.67
CA ASP A 106 4.41 16.76 -14.78
C ASP A 106 3.54 15.77 -15.58
N LEU A 107 3.71 14.46 -15.36
CA LEU A 107 2.93 13.45 -16.04
C LEU A 107 1.47 13.45 -15.54
N PRO A 108 0.49 13.28 -16.45
CA PRO A 108 -0.90 13.07 -16.03
C PRO A 108 -0.99 11.90 -15.04
N TYR A 109 -1.75 12.06 -13.96
CA TYR A 109 -1.89 11.02 -12.92
C TYR A 109 -2.30 9.65 -13.49
N ARG A 110 -3.12 9.65 -14.55
CA ARG A 110 -3.57 8.42 -15.24
C ARG A 110 -2.48 7.68 -16.02
N SER A 111 -1.38 8.35 -16.39
CA SER A 111 -0.27 7.72 -17.11
C SER A 111 0.83 7.18 -16.19
N LEU A 112 0.73 7.38 -14.87
CA LEU A 112 1.72 6.91 -13.93
C LEU A 112 1.66 5.38 -13.80
N THR A 113 2.82 4.74 -13.90
CA THR A 113 2.98 3.31 -13.62
C THR A 113 2.86 3.04 -12.10
N PRO A 114 2.62 1.79 -11.66
CA PRO A 114 2.52 1.48 -10.24
C PRO A 114 3.75 1.96 -9.42
N PRO A 115 5.01 1.75 -9.86
CA PRO A 115 6.16 2.31 -9.15
C PRO A 115 6.13 3.84 -9.06
N GLN A 116 5.75 4.52 -10.14
CA GLN A 116 5.66 5.99 -10.15
C GLN A 116 4.60 6.50 -9.18
N LEU A 117 3.45 5.82 -9.08
CA LEU A 117 2.42 6.13 -8.09
C LEU A 117 2.93 5.97 -6.66
N PHE A 118 3.66 4.89 -6.38
CA PHE A 118 4.29 4.67 -5.08
C PHE A 118 5.25 5.83 -4.73
N TRP A 119 6.21 6.15 -5.61
CA TRP A 119 7.18 7.21 -5.34
C TRP A 119 6.55 8.61 -5.27
N THR A 120 5.52 8.89 -6.08
CA THR A 120 4.75 10.15 -5.99
C THR A 120 4.07 10.29 -4.63
N PHE A 121 3.43 9.22 -4.14
CA PHE A 121 2.75 9.24 -2.85
C PHE A 121 3.71 9.47 -1.68
N TYR A 122 4.80 8.69 -1.64
CA TYR A 122 5.77 8.79 -0.53
C TYR A 122 6.63 10.06 -0.58
N SER A 123 6.88 10.63 -1.76
CA SER A 123 7.64 11.88 -1.89
C SER A 123 6.88 13.11 -1.41
N HIS A 124 5.54 13.06 -1.38
CA HIS A 124 4.72 14.19 -0.94
C HIS A 124 4.94 14.58 0.54
N SER A 125 5.23 13.62 1.43
CA SER A 125 5.39 13.89 2.86
C SER A 125 6.75 13.44 3.39
N TYR A 126 7.70 14.39 3.43
CA TYR A 126 9.02 14.16 4.01
C TYR A 126 8.97 13.68 5.48
N LEU A 127 8.09 14.27 6.29
CA LEU A 127 7.93 13.90 7.71
C LEU A 127 7.51 12.43 7.85
N PHE A 128 6.63 11.94 6.98
CA PHE A 128 6.21 10.54 6.98
C PHE A 128 7.40 9.61 6.66
N GLY A 129 8.21 9.97 5.66
CA GLY A 129 9.45 9.26 5.35
C GLY A 129 10.44 9.23 6.54
N CYS A 130 10.59 10.36 7.25
CA CYS A 130 11.42 10.45 8.44
C CYS A 130 10.93 9.56 9.58
N ILE A 131 9.62 9.47 9.82
CA ILE A 131 9.04 8.60 10.85
C ILE A 131 9.34 7.14 10.52
N ILE A 132 9.13 6.71 9.28
CA ILE A 132 9.43 5.34 8.84
C ILE A 132 10.93 5.06 9.03
N GLY A 133 11.81 5.96 8.58
CA GLY A 133 13.26 5.80 8.72
C GLY A 133 13.71 5.77 10.19
N GLY A 134 13.14 6.63 11.03
CA GLY A 134 13.41 6.66 12.46
C GLY A 134 13.00 5.37 13.16
N LEU A 135 11.82 4.81 12.84
CA LEU A 135 11.38 3.53 13.37
C LEU A 135 12.28 2.37 12.91
N GLN A 136 12.80 2.41 11.67
CA GLN A 136 13.80 1.44 11.20
C GLN A 136 15.08 1.51 12.03
N ILE A 137 15.62 2.71 12.23
CA ILE A 137 16.85 2.91 13.01
C ILE A 137 16.65 2.49 14.47
N VAL A 138 15.55 2.90 15.11
CA VAL A 138 15.23 2.51 16.49
C VAL A 138 15.11 0.99 16.60
N GLY A 139 14.37 0.35 15.69
CA GLY A 139 14.24 -1.11 15.66
C GLY A 139 15.59 -1.82 15.47
N ALA A 140 16.43 -1.31 14.56
CA ALA A 140 17.78 -1.82 14.32
C ALA A 140 18.69 -1.69 15.55
N MET A 141 18.69 -0.52 16.21
CA MET A 141 19.44 -0.30 17.44
C MET A 141 18.99 -1.25 18.55
N LEU A 142 17.67 -1.40 18.76
CA LEU A 142 17.12 -2.30 19.77
C LEU A 142 17.47 -3.77 19.50
N LEU A 143 17.64 -4.17 18.23
CA LEU A 143 18.02 -5.53 17.83
C LEU A 143 19.44 -5.91 18.31
N LEU A 144 20.34 -4.93 18.45
CA LEU A 144 21.73 -5.15 18.85
C LEU A 144 21.86 -5.49 20.35
N PHE A 145 21.01 -4.92 21.21
CA PHE A 145 21.07 -5.18 22.65
C PHE A 145 20.33 -6.45 23.02
N HIS A 146 20.99 -7.32 23.81
CA HIS A 146 20.43 -8.59 24.24
C HIS A 146 19.07 -8.45 24.97
N ARG A 147 18.89 -7.38 25.75
CA ARG A 147 17.68 -7.15 26.55
C ARG A 147 16.49 -6.67 25.71
N THR A 148 16.73 -5.86 24.68
CA THR A 148 15.68 -5.24 23.86
C THR A 148 15.47 -5.92 22.51
N ARG A 149 16.20 -6.98 22.21
CA ARG A 149 16.16 -7.68 20.92
C ARG A 149 14.74 -8.00 20.45
N LEU A 150 13.91 -8.58 21.31
CA LEU A 150 12.51 -8.91 20.97
C LEU A 150 11.67 -7.67 20.67
N VAL A 151 11.91 -6.57 21.39
CA VAL A 151 11.26 -5.28 21.10
C VAL A 151 11.67 -4.78 19.72
N GLY A 152 12.97 -4.84 19.39
CA GLY A 152 13.47 -4.52 18.05
C GLY A 152 12.81 -5.37 16.96
N VAL A 153 12.68 -6.68 17.18
CA VAL A 153 11.96 -7.59 16.25
C VAL A 153 10.51 -7.14 16.05
N PHE A 154 9.77 -6.82 17.11
CA PHE A 154 8.37 -6.39 17.01
C PHE A 154 8.21 -5.01 16.34
N VAL A 155 9.21 -4.14 16.41
CA VAL A 155 9.23 -2.87 15.68
C VAL A 155 9.53 -3.12 14.20
N LEU A 156 10.55 -3.91 13.89
CA LEU A 156 11.02 -4.12 12.51
C LEU A 156 10.11 -4.99 11.67
N LEU A 157 9.47 -6.00 12.27
CA LEU A 157 8.62 -6.96 11.55
C LEU A 157 7.46 -6.31 10.77
N PRO A 158 6.60 -5.46 11.35
CA PRO A 158 5.54 -4.80 10.59
C PRO A 158 6.08 -3.83 9.53
N ILE A 159 7.22 -3.18 9.79
CA ILE A 159 7.86 -2.26 8.84
C ILE A 159 8.38 -3.03 7.61
N LEU A 160 9.13 -4.10 7.83
CA LEU A 160 9.63 -4.96 6.75
C LEU A 160 8.50 -5.67 6.01
N ALA A 161 7.44 -6.07 6.71
CA ALA A 161 6.27 -6.67 6.06
C ALA A 161 5.60 -5.66 5.13
N ASN A 162 5.43 -4.42 5.58
CA ASN A 162 4.88 -3.37 4.75
C ASN A 162 5.77 -3.08 3.53
N ILE A 163 7.08 -2.95 3.72
CA ILE A 163 8.04 -2.76 2.61
C ILE A 163 7.92 -3.89 1.59
N LEU A 164 8.02 -5.14 2.04
CA LEU A 164 7.99 -6.30 1.15
C LEU A 164 6.67 -6.38 0.36
N LEU A 165 5.54 -6.13 1.02
CA LEU A 165 4.24 -6.12 0.34
C LEU A 165 4.16 -4.98 -0.68
N MET A 166 4.63 -3.78 -0.33
CA MET A 166 4.66 -2.65 -1.26
C MET A 166 5.55 -2.94 -2.46
N ASP A 167 6.75 -3.50 -2.25
CA ASP A 167 7.68 -3.84 -3.33
C ASP A 167 7.07 -4.83 -4.33
N ILE A 168 6.31 -5.82 -3.82
CA ILE A 168 5.62 -6.82 -4.64
C ILE A 168 4.43 -6.21 -5.38
N PHE A 169 3.49 -5.56 -4.68
CA PHE A 169 2.24 -5.08 -5.28
C PHE A 169 2.41 -3.88 -6.20
N TYR A 170 3.42 -3.02 -5.93
CA TYR A 170 3.75 -1.89 -6.80
C TYR A 170 4.86 -2.21 -7.79
N GLN A 171 5.35 -3.46 -7.85
CA GLN A 171 6.34 -3.93 -8.83
C GLN A 171 7.60 -3.04 -8.84
N ILE A 172 8.10 -2.68 -7.65
CA ILE A 172 9.23 -1.73 -7.51
C ILE A 172 10.51 -2.31 -8.12
N GLY A 173 10.73 -3.62 -7.97
CA GLY A 173 11.81 -4.35 -8.64
C GLY A 173 12.23 -5.61 -7.89
N ASP A 174 12.55 -6.66 -8.65
CA ASP A 174 12.85 -7.99 -8.10
C ASP A 174 14.04 -8.00 -7.12
N SER A 175 15.06 -7.17 -7.38
CA SER A 175 16.23 -7.07 -6.50
C SER A 175 15.89 -6.51 -5.12
N VAL A 176 14.94 -5.57 -5.04
CA VAL A 176 14.50 -4.98 -3.78
C VAL A 176 13.62 -5.96 -3.01
N VAL A 177 12.77 -6.72 -3.70
CA VAL A 177 11.95 -7.79 -3.11
C VAL A 177 12.82 -8.89 -2.49
N VAL A 178 13.84 -9.36 -3.23
CA VAL A 178 14.79 -10.38 -2.72
C VAL A 178 15.51 -9.87 -1.48
N HIS A 179 16.00 -8.63 -1.53
CA HIS A 179 16.65 -8.00 -0.40
C HIS A 179 15.75 -7.92 0.84
N ALA A 180 14.55 -7.36 0.70
CA ALA A 180 13.60 -7.20 1.80
C ALA A 180 13.22 -8.58 2.39
N SER A 181 13.14 -9.61 1.54
CA SER A 181 12.90 -11.00 1.97
C SER A 181 14.05 -11.56 2.81
N ILE A 182 15.31 -11.29 2.44
CA ILE A 182 16.49 -11.72 3.21
C ILE A 182 16.50 -11.02 4.58
N MET A 183 16.27 -9.70 4.63
CA MET A 183 16.21 -8.96 5.89
C MET A 183 15.05 -9.43 6.78
N MET A 184 13.88 -9.67 6.19
CA MET A 184 12.74 -10.28 6.87
C MET A 184 13.09 -11.65 7.45
N SER A 185 13.80 -12.51 6.72
CA SER A 185 14.22 -13.82 7.21
C SER A 185 15.15 -13.71 8.44
N GLY A 186 16.02 -12.69 8.47
CA GLY A 186 16.89 -12.41 9.62
C GLY A 186 16.11 -11.97 10.86
N VAL A 187 15.07 -11.15 10.69
CA VAL A 187 14.18 -10.74 11.81
C VAL A 187 13.33 -11.92 12.29
N LEU A 188 12.73 -12.68 11.37
CA LEU A 188 11.93 -13.87 11.68
C LEU A 188 12.75 -14.95 12.38
N TYR A 189 14.05 -15.08 12.06
CA TYR A 189 14.95 -16.00 12.75
C TYR A 189 15.04 -15.71 14.27
N PHE A 190 15.11 -14.43 14.67
CA PHE A 190 15.12 -14.07 16.09
C PHE A 190 13.77 -14.29 16.77
N LEU A 191 12.67 -14.06 16.04
CA LEU A 191 11.34 -14.40 16.52
C LEU A 191 11.21 -15.92 16.75
N PHE A 192 11.70 -16.73 15.81
CA PHE A 192 11.65 -18.19 15.87
C PHE A 192 12.46 -18.76 17.03
N ILE A 193 13.66 -18.24 17.30
CA ILE A 193 14.49 -18.73 18.41
C ILE A 193 13.92 -18.39 19.78
N GLU A 194 13.19 -17.28 19.88
CA GLU A 194 12.53 -16.84 21.11
C GLU A 194 11.08 -17.35 21.20
N PHE A 195 10.65 -18.22 20.28
CA PHE A 195 9.25 -18.65 20.19
C PHE A 195 8.76 -19.32 21.47
N ASP A 196 9.58 -20.15 22.13
CA ASP A 196 9.20 -20.81 23.38
C ASP A 196 8.95 -19.78 24.50
N ARG A 197 9.80 -18.75 24.59
CA ARG A 197 9.64 -17.65 25.54
C ARG A 197 8.37 -16.83 25.25
N LEU A 198 8.08 -16.58 23.97
CA LEU A 198 6.86 -15.90 23.56
C LEU A 198 5.62 -16.74 23.85
N LYS A 199 5.68 -18.04 23.60
CA LYS A 199 4.60 -18.98 23.90
C LYS A 199 4.29 -19.00 25.40
N GLU A 200 5.32 -19.03 26.23
CA GLU A 200 5.18 -18.95 27.69
C GLU A 200 4.53 -17.63 28.09
N PHE A 201 5.01 -16.50 27.56
CA PHE A 201 4.47 -15.17 27.86
C PHE A 201 3.00 -14.98 27.44
N PHE A 202 2.61 -15.42 26.24
CA PHE A 202 1.26 -15.16 25.71
C PHE A 202 0.22 -16.20 26.13
N PHE A 203 0.59 -17.47 26.28
CA PHE A 203 -0.38 -18.55 26.45
C PHE A 203 -0.31 -19.25 27.80
N VAL A 204 0.83 -19.18 28.51
CA VAL A 204 1.04 -19.89 29.78
C VAL A 204 1.02 -18.95 30.98
N ALA A 205 1.55 -17.73 30.83
CA ALA A 205 1.60 -16.75 31.89
C ALA A 205 0.20 -16.46 32.45
N LYS A 206 0.05 -16.61 33.77
CA LYS A 206 -1.22 -16.32 34.46
C LYS A 206 -1.43 -14.82 34.52
N SER A 207 -2.58 -14.37 34.03
CA SER A 207 -3.03 -13.00 34.20
C SER A 207 -3.58 -12.81 35.61
N ASN A 208 -3.17 -11.72 36.28
CA ASN A 208 -3.72 -11.32 37.59
C ASN A 208 -4.97 -10.43 37.45
N LEU A 209 -5.49 -10.26 36.22
CA LEU A 209 -6.69 -9.45 35.99
C LEU A 209 -7.94 -10.18 36.49
N PRO A 210 -8.91 -9.45 37.07
CA PRO A 210 -10.15 -10.04 37.55
C PRO A 210 -10.91 -10.69 36.38
N VAL A 211 -11.40 -11.91 36.60
CA VAL A 211 -12.12 -12.68 35.58
C VAL A 211 -13.61 -12.40 35.69
N MET A 212 -14.21 -11.94 34.59
CA MET A 212 -15.67 -11.82 34.51
C MET A 212 -16.31 -13.21 34.29
N HIS A 213 -17.23 -13.58 35.18
CA HIS A 213 -17.99 -14.83 35.11
C HIS A 213 -19.23 -14.66 34.23
N LEU A 214 -19.09 -14.98 32.94
CA LEU A 214 -20.18 -15.06 31.96
C LEU A 214 -20.32 -16.51 31.46
N PRO A 215 -21.54 -16.96 31.09
CA PRO A 215 -21.72 -18.27 30.47
C PRO A 215 -20.91 -18.40 29.17
N LYS A 216 -20.40 -19.60 28.88
CA LYS A 216 -19.48 -19.85 27.74
C LYS A 216 -20.06 -19.38 26.41
N LEU A 217 -21.36 -19.62 26.20
CA LEU A 217 -22.08 -19.21 24.98
C LEU A 217 -22.09 -17.69 24.82
N LEU A 218 -22.37 -16.94 25.89
CA LEU A 218 -22.37 -15.47 25.86
C LEU A 218 -20.96 -14.90 25.60
N LYS A 219 -19.92 -15.48 26.21
CA LYS A 219 -18.52 -15.09 25.91
C LYS A 219 -18.17 -15.32 24.45
N MET A 220 -18.60 -16.44 23.87
CA MET A 220 -18.39 -16.75 22.46
C MET A 220 -19.18 -15.78 21.57
N ALA A 221 -20.43 -15.49 21.90
CA ALA A 221 -21.26 -14.53 21.19
C ALA A 221 -20.62 -13.14 21.16
N ILE A 222 -20.10 -12.64 22.29
CA ILE A 222 -19.39 -11.34 22.37
C ILE A 222 -18.10 -11.33 21.53
N ARG A 223 -17.35 -12.44 21.48
CA ARG A 223 -16.14 -12.52 20.62
C ARG A 223 -16.50 -12.49 19.14
N LEU A 224 -17.53 -13.24 18.76
CA LEU A 224 -18.02 -13.32 17.40
C LEU A 224 -18.72 -12.03 16.96
N SER A 225 -19.32 -11.28 17.89
CA SER A 225 -20.03 -10.04 17.58
C SER A 225 -19.11 -8.97 16.99
N ILE A 226 -17.82 -8.96 17.33
CA ILE A 226 -16.82 -8.05 16.73
C ILE A 226 -16.68 -8.28 15.21
N ILE A 227 -16.98 -9.48 14.72
CA ILE A 227 -16.98 -9.80 13.29
C ILE A 227 -18.37 -9.58 12.69
N TYR A 228 -19.40 -10.20 13.30
CA TYR A 228 -20.73 -10.26 12.68
C TYR A 228 -21.52 -8.95 12.79
N ILE A 229 -21.39 -8.18 13.87
CA ILE A 229 -22.12 -6.90 13.99
C ILE A 229 -21.63 -5.88 12.95
N PRO A 230 -20.30 -5.62 12.79
CA PRO A 230 -19.83 -4.76 11.71
C PRO A 230 -20.20 -5.28 10.33
N LEU A 231 -20.11 -6.59 10.09
CA LEU A 231 -20.49 -7.18 8.81
C LEU A 231 -21.98 -6.97 8.51
N LEU A 232 -22.85 -7.12 9.51
CA LEU A 232 -24.27 -6.79 9.40
C LEU A 232 -24.47 -5.31 9.05
N PHE A 233 -23.81 -4.40 9.78
CA PHE A 233 -23.94 -2.96 9.49
C PHE A 233 -23.44 -2.60 8.08
N ILE A 234 -22.38 -3.22 7.61
CA ILE A 234 -21.88 -3.04 6.24
C ILE A 234 -22.87 -3.62 5.23
N ALA A 235 -23.43 -4.80 5.48
CA ALA A 235 -24.41 -5.43 4.60
C ALA A 235 -25.73 -4.65 4.53
N MET A 236 -26.08 -3.93 5.60
CA MET A 236 -27.23 -3.01 5.64
C MET A 236 -26.94 -1.65 5.00
N HIS A 237 -25.66 -1.29 4.80
CA HIS A 237 -25.30 -0.02 4.19
C HIS A 237 -25.21 -0.17 2.66
N ASP A 238 -25.86 0.73 1.93
CA ASP A 238 -25.72 0.78 0.47
C ASP A 238 -24.23 0.96 0.12
N GLY A 239 -23.74 0.13 -0.81
CA GLY A 239 -22.39 0.28 -1.35
C GLY A 239 -22.19 1.68 -1.95
N PRO A 240 -20.94 2.14 -2.12
CA PRO A 240 -20.67 3.48 -2.62
C PRO A 240 -21.23 3.71 -4.03
N ASN A 241 -21.49 2.67 -4.83
CA ASN A 241 -22.06 2.81 -6.17
C ASN A 241 -23.48 2.23 -6.24
N LYS A 242 -24.49 3.04 -5.95
CA LYS A 242 -25.91 2.63 -5.97
C LYS A 242 -26.45 2.38 -7.39
N TYR A 243 -25.87 3.02 -8.40
CA TYR A 243 -26.32 2.93 -9.79
C TYR A 243 -25.17 2.61 -10.77
N PRO A 244 -24.59 1.38 -10.73
CA PRO A 244 -23.42 1.04 -11.54
C PRO A 244 -23.61 1.20 -13.05
N GLN A 245 -24.84 1.03 -13.54
CA GLN A 245 -25.19 1.20 -14.96
C GLN A 245 -25.09 2.68 -15.40
N LEU A 246 -25.46 3.60 -14.50
CA LEU A 246 -25.40 5.05 -14.72
C LEU A 246 -24.00 5.62 -14.46
N THR A 247 -23.22 5.02 -13.55
CA THR A 247 -21.89 5.51 -13.19
C THR A 247 -20.95 5.49 -14.40
N GLY A 248 -20.33 6.63 -14.67
CA GLY A 248 -19.42 6.83 -15.80
C GLY A 248 -19.18 8.30 -16.18
N LYS A 249 -18.25 8.47 -17.12
CA LYS A 249 -17.97 9.74 -17.81
C LYS A 249 -18.77 9.77 -19.10
N TYR A 250 -19.48 10.86 -19.36
CA TYR A 250 -20.35 11.02 -20.52
C TYR A 250 -20.01 12.28 -21.30
N LYS A 251 -19.84 12.16 -22.62
CA LYS A 251 -19.70 13.31 -23.52
C LYS A 251 -21.07 13.80 -23.95
N VAL A 252 -21.31 15.11 -23.86
CA VAL A 252 -22.52 15.73 -24.40
C VAL A 252 -22.41 15.77 -25.92
N ARG A 253 -23.43 15.23 -26.60
CA ARG A 253 -23.52 15.22 -28.08
C ARG A 253 -24.48 16.27 -28.61
N HIS A 254 -25.61 16.41 -27.92
CA HIS A 254 -26.64 17.39 -28.27
C HIS A 254 -27.18 18.04 -27.01
N LEU A 255 -27.31 19.36 -27.02
CA LEU A 255 -27.91 20.15 -25.94
C LEU A 255 -29.01 21.05 -26.51
N ARG A 256 -30.23 20.88 -26.01
CA ARG A 256 -31.37 21.76 -26.26
C ARG A 256 -31.79 22.47 -24.99
N VAL A 257 -31.90 23.79 -25.02
CA VAL A 257 -32.49 24.60 -23.94
C VAL A 257 -33.60 25.45 -24.55
N ASP A 258 -34.79 25.43 -23.96
CA ASP A 258 -35.98 26.16 -24.41
C ASP A 258 -36.27 26.01 -25.91
N GLN A 259 -36.15 24.76 -26.41
CA GLN A 259 -36.35 24.37 -27.81
C GLN A 259 -35.32 24.93 -28.80
N GLN A 260 -34.29 25.62 -28.34
CA GLN A 260 -33.16 26.06 -29.17
C GLN A 260 -32.00 25.05 -29.07
N ASP A 261 -31.49 24.61 -30.23
CA ASP A 261 -30.29 23.76 -30.32
C ASP A 261 -29.05 24.61 -29.99
N LEU A 262 -28.46 24.37 -28.83
CA LEU A 262 -27.23 25.03 -28.36
C LEU A 262 -25.96 24.44 -28.98
N ASP A 263 -26.08 23.42 -29.83
CA ASP A 263 -24.99 22.76 -30.56
C ASP A 263 -24.15 23.73 -31.42
N ARG A 264 -24.59 24.98 -31.59
CA ARG A 264 -23.96 26.02 -32.41
C ARG A 264 -23.79 27.39 -31.72
N VAL A 265 -23.87 27.49 -30.39
CA VAL A 265 -23.66 28.79 -29.73
C VAL A 265 -22.17 29.07 -29.57
N ASN A 266 -21.71 30.13 -30.25
CA ASN A 266 -20.35 30.68 -30.36
C ASN A 266 -19.65 31.07 -29.04
N CYS A 267 -20.22 30.76 -27.88
CA CYS A 267 -19.57 30.97 -26.60
C CYS A 267 -18.95 29.64 -26.14
N ALA A 268 -17.71 29.39 -26.58
CA ALA A 268 -16.86 28.25 -26.19
C ALA A 268 -16.59 28.15 -24.67
N ASP A 269 -17.25 28.95 -23.85
CA ASP A 269 -17.03 29.08 -22.43
C ASP A 269 -18.19 28.57 -21.56
N SER A 270 -19.41 28.51 -22.10
CA SER A 270 -20.62 28.12 -21.35
C SER A 270 -21.29 26.83 -21.85
N ALA A 271 -20.67 26.14 -22.81
CA ALA A 271 -21.24 24.90 -23.34
C ALA A 271 -20.94 23.74 -22.39
N LEU A 272 -21.99 23.00 -22.01
CA LEU A 272 -21.86 21.76 -21.25
C LEU A 272 -21.22 20.69 -22.14
N THR A 273 -20.04 20.19 -21.77
CA THR A 273 -19.27 19.25 -22.60
C THR A 273 -19.21 17.85 -22.04
N ILE A 274 -19.06 17.72 -20.72
CA ILE A 274 -18.91 16.42 -20.04
C ILE A 274 -19.83 16.38 -18.83
N VAL A 275 -20.50 15.24 -18.67
CA VAL A 275 -21.28 14.92 -17.47
C VAL A 275 -20.69 13.68 -16.82
N TYR A 276 -20.49 13.74 -15.51
CA TYR A 276 -20.08 12.60 -14.70
C TYR A 276 -21.24 12.18 -13.82
N PHE A 277 -21.51 10.89 -13.80
CA PHE A 277 -22.26 10.25 -12.72
C PHE A 277 -21.28 9.36 -11.97
N ASP A 278 -21.13 9.60 -10.68
CA ASP A 278 -20.06 9.02 -9.88
C ASP A 278 -20.64 8.36 -8.61
N ILE A 279 -19.75 7.68 -7.88
CA ILE A 279 -20.05 7.05 -6.61
C ILE A 279 -20.65 8.05 -5.61
N ARG A 280 -21.43 7.52 -4.67
CA ARG A 280 -22.16 8.23 -3.62
C ARG A 280 -23.18 9.23 -4.18
N ASN A 281 -23.76 8.86 -5.32
CA ASN A 281 -24.71 9.66 -6.08
C ASN A 281 -24.19 11.05 -6.44
N SER A 282 -22.88 11.18 -6.69
CA SER A 282 -22.27 12.44 -7.10
C SER A 282 -22.52 12.66 -8.59
N CYS A 283 -22.78 13.91 -8.97
CA CYS A 283 -22.90 14.32 -10.36
C CYS A 283 -22.02 15.54 -10.60
N VAL A 284 -21.29 15.56 -11.71
CA VAL A 284 -20.47 16.71 -12.10
C VAL A 284 -20.80 17.13 -13.52
N PHE A 285 -21.16 18.39 -13.70
CA PHE A 285 -21.35 19.01 -15.01
C PHE A 285 -20.12 19.85 -15.32
N GLU A 286 -19.43 19.56 -16.42
CA GLU A 286 -18.26 20.29 -16.87
C GLU A 286 -18.61 21.15 -18.08
N PHE A 287 -18.31 22.45 -17.97
CA PHE A 287 -18.56 23.44 -19.01
C PHE A 287 -17.25 23.88 -19.64
N ASN A 288 -16.82 23.19 -20.71
CA ASN A 288 -15.58 23.37 -21.47
C ASN A 288 -14.24 23.26 -20.70
N ALA A 289 -14.20 23.55 -19.41
CA ALA A 289 -12.99 23.54 -18.58
C ALA A 289 -13.25 23.04 -17.15
N GLN A 290 -12.25 22.41 -16.53
CA GLN A 290 -12.35 21.83 -15.19
C GLN A 290 -12.71 22.86 -14.10
N GLN A 291 -12.26 24.10 -14.25
CA GLN A 291 -12.53 25.18 -13.29
C GLN A 291 -13.99 25.60 -13.27
N ARG A 292 -14.77 25.27 -14.30
CA ARG A 292 -16.19 25.62 -14.43
C ARG A 292 -17.11 24.45 -14.08
N ARG A 293 -16.60 23.44 -13.37
CA ARG A 293 -17.39 22.28 -12.97
C ARG A 293 -18.44 22.64 -11.93
N TRP A 294 -19.65 22.16 -12.14
CA TRP A 294 -20.69 22.15 -11.12
C TRP A 294 -20.72 20.77 -10.47
N TYR A 295 -20.58 20.75 -9.17
CA TYR A 295 -20.58 19.55 -8.35
C TYR A 295 -21.90 19.47 -7.59
N GLY A 296 -22.57 18.34 -7.73
CA GLY A 296 -23.87 18.11 -7.15
C GLY A 296 -24.07 16.68 -6.69
N LYS A 297 -25.20 16.44 -6.05
CA LYS A 297 -25.72 15.12 -5.75
C LYS A 297 -27.00 14.89 -6.50
N TYR A 298 -27.18 13.69 -7.00
CA TYR A 298 -28.42 13.28 -7.64
C TYR A 298 -29.21 12.32 -6.76
N THR A 299 -30.53 12.36 -6.91
CA THR A 299 -31.46 11.36 -6.39
C THR A 299 -32.23 10.80 -7.57
N LYS A 300 -32.27 9.47 -7.69
CA LYS A 300 -32.99 8.77 -8.75
C LYS A 300 -34.10 7.93 -8.14
N ASP A 301 -35.32 8.18 -8.60
CA ASP A 301 -36.50 7.38 -8.29
C ASP A 301 -37.09 6.89 -9.62
N ASN A 302 -37.00 5.59 -9.90
CA ASN A 302 -37.25 5.03 -11.23
C ASN A 302 -36.48 5.80 -12.33
N ASP A 303 -37.18 6.40 -13.29
CA ASP A 303 -36.58 7.21 -14.35
C ASP A 303 -36.49 8.68 -13.99
N HIS A 304 -37.07 9.11 -12.87
CA HIS A 304 -37.01 10.48 -12.41
C HIS A 304 -35.66 10.78 -11.76
N LEU A 305 -35.00 11.84 -12.23
CA LEU A 305 -33.68 12.28 -11.79
C LEU A 305 -33.76 13.72 -11.31
N LYS A 306 -33.35 13.94 -10.06
CA LYS A 306 -33.19 15.27 -9.48
C LYS A 306 -31.73 15.50 -9.11
N ILE A 307 -31.14 16.63 -9.52
CA ILE A 307 -29.74 16.97 -9.24
C ILE A 307 -29.68 18.30 -8.50
N SER A 308 -29.07 18.30 -7.31
CA SER A 308 -28.87 19.48 -6.48
C SER A 308 -27.38 19.80 -6.38
N TRP A 309 -27.02 21.07 -6.55
CA TRP A 309 -25.62 21.52 -6.65
C TRP A 309 -25.13 22.08 -5.31
N TYR A 310 -23.90 21.73 -4.92
CA TYR A 310 -23.26 22.27 -3.71
C TYR A 310 -22.05 23.15 -4.03
N THR A 311 -21.45 23.00 -5.21
CA THR A 311 -20.39 23.88 -5.69
C THR A 311 -20.55 24.12 -7.20
N PRO A 312 -20.93 25.33 -7.65
CA PRO A 312 -21.39 26.47 -6.85
C PRO A 312 -22.82 26.23 -6.30
N GLY A 313 -23.12 26.78 -5.13
CA GLY A 313 -24.35 26.50 -4.37
C GLY A 313 -25.59 27.31 -4.78
N ASP A 314 -25.44 28.28 -5.68
CA ASP A 314 -26.48 29.18 -6.17
C ASP A 314 -27.18 28.66 -7.44
N LYS A 315 -26.88 27.42 -7.86
CA LYS A 315 -27.38 26.89 -9.12
C LYS A 315 -28.77 26.27 -9.00
N PRO A 316 -29.64 26.49 -10.00
CA PRO A 316 -30.96 25.90 -10.01
C PRO A 316 -30.90 24.37 -10.03
N VAL A 317 -31.82 23.73 -9.32
CA VAL A 317 -31.95 22.27 -9.26
C VAL A 317 -32.38 21.76 -10.64
N PHE A 318 -31.71 20.71 -11.12
CA PHE A 318 -32.20 19.96 -12.27
C PHE A 318 -33.30 19.00 -11.82
N ASN A 319 -34.42 19.00 -12.52
CA ASN A 319 -35.52 18.09 -12.28
C ASN A 319 -36.05 17.53 -13.60
N GLY A 320 -35.98 16.22 -13.78
CA GLY A 320 -36.35 15.59 -15.05
C GLY A 320 -36.35 14.09 -15.01
N ILE A 321 -36.24 13.50 -16.20
CA ILE A 321 -36.16 12.07 -16.41
C ILE A 321 -34.85 11.69 -17.11
N ILE A 322 -34.37 10.49 -16.81
CA ILE A 322 -33.25 9.85 -17.47
C ILE A 322 -33.75 8.66 -18.28
N ILE A 323 -33.54 8.70 -19.59
CA ILE A 323 -33.97 7.66 -20.52
C ILE A 323 -32.72 6.98 -21.09
N PRO A 324 -32.53 5.67 -20.88
CA PRO A 324 -31.49 4.94 -21.57
C PRO A 324 -31.82 4.86 -23.07
N ALA A 325 -30.82 5.11 -23.91
CA ALA A 325 -30.90 5.01 -25.37
C ALA A 325 -29.89 3.96 -25.88
N ASP A 326 -30.13 3.42 -27.07
CA ASP A 326 -29.31 2.35 -27.64
C ASP A 326 -27.83 2.74 -27.78
N ALA A 327 -26.95 1.75 -27.59
CA ALA A 327 -25.49 1.84 -27.73
C ALA A 327 -24.76 2.77 -26.73
N GLY A 328 -25.15 2.72 -25.45
CA GLY A 328 -24.46 3.46 -24.38
C GLY A 328 -24.76 4.96 -24.36
N ARG A 329 -25.87 5.35 -25.01
CA ARG A 329 -26.40 6.71 -24.97
C ARG A 329 -27.38 6.86 -23.82
N LEU A 330 -27.38 8.03 -23.19
CA LEU A 330 -28.37 8.40 -22.18
C LEU A 330 -28.98 9.73 -22.60
N MET A 331 -30.29 9.87 -22.42
CA MET A 331 -30.98 11.14 -22.64
C MET A 331 -31.47 11.68 -21.30
N LEU A 332 -31.07 12.89 -20.96
CA LEU A 332 -31.63 13.65 -19.84
C LEU A 332 -32.64 14.63 -20.41
N ARG A 333 -33.88 14.60 -19.93
CA ARG A 333 -34.93 15.53 -20.33
C ARG A 333 -35.62 16.08 -19.10
N GLY A 334 -35.65 17.40 -18.93
CA GLY A 334 -36.20 18.00 -17.72
C GLY A 334 -36.17 19.51 -17.76
N SER A 335 -36.16 20.09 -16.57
CA SER A 335 -36.02 21.51 -16.33
C SER A 335 -34.80 21.77 -15.46
N LEU A 336 -34.06 22.83 -15.76
CA LEU A 336 -33.00 23.34 -14.90
C LEU A 336 -33.49 24.69 -14.37
N GLY A 337 -34.13 24.70 -13.20
CA GLY A 337 -34.86 25.88 -12.72
C GLY A 337 -36.12 26.12 -13.56
N THR A 338 -36.17 27.25 -14.28
CA THR A 338 -37.28 27.59 -15.20
C THR A 338 -37.10 27.06 -16.62
N ASP A 339 -35.87 26.70 -16.99
CA ASP A 339 -35.51 26.49 -18.39
C ASP A 339 -35.65 25.01 -18.76
N SER A 340 -36.32 24.71 -19.86
CA SER A 340 -36.52 23.34 -20.34
C SER A 340 -35.25 22.83 -21.02
N MET A 341 -34.67 21.73 -20.54
CA MET A 341 -33.41 21.20 -21.02
C MET A 341 -33.53 19.74 -21.51
N SER A 342 -32.89 19.44 -22.65
CA SER A 342 -32.72 18.08 -23.17
C SER A 342 -31.27 17.84 -23.59
N ILE A 343 -30.62 16.85 -22.98
CA ILE A 343 -29.21 16.52 -23.18
C ILE A 343 -29.08 15.09 -23.69
N ILE A 344 -28.37 14.88 -24.79
CA ILE A 344 -27.96 13.55 -25.25
C ILE A 344 -26.51 13.31 -24.84
N LEU A 345 -26.30 12.28 -24.03
CA LEU A 345 -25.03 11.87 -23.44
C LEU A 345 -24.54 10.57 -24.09
N GLN A 346 -23.25 10.49 -24.39
CA GLN A 346 -22.58 9.27 -24.85
C GLN A 346 -21.59 8.81 -23.79
N LYS A 347 -21.73 7.58 -23.28
CA LYS A 347 -20.76 7.01 -22.34
C LYS A 347 -19.39 6.92 -23.01
N MET A 348 -18.37 7.44 -22.32
CA MET A 348 -16.98 7.34 -22.71
C MET A 348 -16.36 6.10 -22.08
N ASP A 349 -15.50 5.42 -22.83
CA ASP A 349 -14.74 4.32 -22.26
C ASP A 349 -13.87 4.84 -21.11
N PRO A 350 -13.66 4.03 -20.05
CA PRO A 350 -12.86 4.43 -18.89
C PRO A 350 -11.43 4.93 -19.24
N GLY A 351 -10.94 4.60 -20.44
CA GLY A 351 -9.62 4.99 -20.97
C GLY A 351 -9.58 6.17 -21.97
N SER A 352 -10.70 6.89 -22.21
CA SER A 352 -10.80 7.97 -23.22
C SER A 352 -10.95 9.40 -22.66
#